data_AF-G0PB12-F1
#
_entry.id   AF-G0PB12-F1
#
_cell.length_a   1.000
_cell.length_b   1.000
_cell.length_c   1.000
_cell.angle_alpha   90.00
_cell.angle_beta   90.00
_cell.angle_gamma   90.00
#
_symmetry.space_group_name_H-M   'P 1'
#
loop_
_entity.id
_entity.type
_entity.pdbx_description
1 polymer ?
#
loop_
_entity_poly.entity_id
_entity_poly.type
_entity_poly.pdbx_seq_one_letter_code
_entity_poly.pdbx_strand_id
1 'polypeptide(L)'
;MSTTKIKFLQTSPSLCGSSIFIVAKRYPNDAPHLEGLISELRNNHIFVYIVAHSSPSGGTNPSAMFEVSSKTNGFCIFGPIFFKDSSSEIYISSIAFIQHPYQVASKNVRVTGSGSQSLSVKTYSRPIPYTTEQLIMFITFLGHPRDGSVKSLNYAMTDPNGKVIASGPFQPVLQRNDTLCYEIPVVVNNIIEYTLTVNYEYEKDREGYLELRFYSYDYKIGYWLPFDN
;
A
#
# COMPACT_ATOMS: atom_id res chain seq x y z
N MET A 1 -20.41 10.97 25.57
CA MET A 1 -19.45 11.45 24.54
C MET A 1 -20.02 11.08 23.19
N SER A 2 -20.29 12.06 22.33
CA SER A 2 -20.85 11.84 21.00
C SER A 2 -19.74 11.40 20.05
N THR A 3 -19.68 10.12 19.71
CA THR A 3 -18.83 9.61 18.62
C THR A 3 -19.34 10.19 17.31
N THR A 4 -18.62 11.14 16.74
CA THR A 4 -18.83 11.59 15.36
C THR A 4 -18.47 10.43 14.43
N LYS A 5 -19.47 9.62 14.09
CA LYS A 5 -19.32 8.60 13.04
C LYS A 5 -19.22 9.28 11.68
N ILE A 6 -18.38 8.76 10.80
CA ILE A 6 -18.26 9.26 9.44
C ILE A 6 -19.60 9.02 8.72
N LYS A 7 -20.20 10.09 8.19
CA LYS A 7 -21.52 10.05 7.50
C LYS A 7 -21.62 8.95 6.45
N PHE A 8 -20.52 8.64 5.75
CA PHE A 8 -20.41 7.53 4.79
C PHE A 8 -20.80 6.17 5.40
N LEU A 9 -20.35 5.88 6.62
CA LEU A 9 -20.63 4.60 7.31
C LEU A 9 -22.08 4.50 7.80
N GLN A 10 -22.86 5.57 7.70
CA GLN A 10 -24.23 5.62 8.19
C GLN A 10 -25.28 5.55 7.08
N THR A 11 -24.90 5.84 5.82
CA THR A 11 -25.88 6.12 4.75
C THR A 11 -25.98 5.06 3.66
N SER A 12 -25.09 4.06 3.63
CA SER A 12 -25.03 3.10 2.52
C SER A 12 -25.62 1.73 2.89
N PRO A 13 -26.56 1.19 2.09
CA PRO A 13 -27.20 -0.11 2.35
C PRO A 13 -26.27 -1.32 2.12
N SER A 14 -25.17 -1.19 1.37
CA SER A 14 -24.09 -2.19 1.33
C SER A 14 -22.71 -1.53 1.42
N LEU A 15 -22.09 -1.63 2.60
CA LEU A 15 -20.74 -1.12 2.86
C LEU A 15 -19.66 -2.19 2.64
N CYS A 16 -20.04 -3.47 2.73
CA CYS A 16 -19.09 -4.58 2.69
C CYS A 16 -18.27 -4.60 1.40
N GLY A 17 -16.94 -4.55 1.52
CA GLY A 17 -16.02 -4.58 0.39
C GLY A 17 -15.89 -3.26 -0.37
N SER A 18 -16.39 -2.15 0.17
CA SER A 18 -16.19 -0.84 -0.43
C SER A 18 -14.74 -0.38 -0.31
N SER A 19 -14.30 0.46 -1.25
CA SER A 19 -13.00 1.13 -1.18
C SER A 19 -13.20 2.64 -0.99
N ILE A 20 -12.44 3.24 -0.09
CA ILE A 20 -12.41 4.69 0.13
C ILE A 20 -11.07 5.20 -0.40
N PHE A 21 -11.12 6.14 -1.34
CA PHE A 21 -9.93 6.84 -1.84
C PHE A 21 -9.96 8.30 -1.42
N ILE A 22 -8.92 8.74 -0.71
CA ILE A 22 -8.80 10.10 -0.18
C ILE A 22 -7.57 10.78 -0.79
N VAL A 23 -7.78 11.97 -1.35
CA VAL A 23 -6.70 12.86 -1.76
C VAL A 23 -6.67 14.04 -0.80
N ALA A 24 -5.54 14.25 -0.14
CA ALA A 24 -5.43 15.22 0.95
C ALA A 24 -4.29 16.23 0.73
N LYS A 25 -4.61 17.53 0.77
CA LYS A 25 -3.63 18.61 0.85
C LYS A 25 -3.40 19.10 2.29
N ARG A 26 -4.20 18.65 3.27
CA ARG A 26 -4.10 19.02 4.69
C ARG A 26 -4.05 17.74 5.52
N TYR A 27 -3.24 17.72 6.58
CA TYR A 27 -3.24 16.61 7.52
C TYR A 27 -4.32 16.79 8.60
N PRO A 28 -4.72 15.71 9.30
CA PRO A 28 -5.43 15.82 10.57
C PRO A 28 -4.64 16.67 11.60
N ASN A 29 -5.36 17.38 12.48
CA ASN A 29 -4.77 18.03 13.67
C ASN A 29 -4.82 17.03 14.83
N ASP A 30 -6.04 16.78 15.31
CA ASP A 30 -6.37 15.81 16.34
C ASP A 30 -7.07 14.62 15.68
N ALA A 31 -6.56 13.42 15.94
CA ALA A 31 -7.18 12.17 15.51
C ALA A 31 -7.27 11.17 16.68
N PRO A 32 -7.87 11.57 17.82
CA PRO A 32 -8.08 10.62 18.91
C PRO A 32 -9.09 9.56 18.49
N HIS A 33 -8.94 8.34 19.01
CA HIS A 33 -9.90 7.24 18.86
C HIS A 33 -10.02 6.64 17.44
N LEU A 34 -8.92 6.53 16.70
CA LEU A 34 -8.90 5.84 15.41
C LEU A 34 -9.27 4.35 15.51
N GLU A 35 -9.06 3.72 16.67
CA GLU A 35 -9.37 2.30 16.89
C GLU A 35 -10.83 1.94 16.57
N GLY A 36 -11.78 2.77 17.00
CA GLY A 36 -13.20 2.54 16.74
C GLY A 36 -13.53 2.64 15.25
N LEU A 37 -12.97 3.65 14.57
CA LEU A 37 -13.11 3.84 13.13
C LEU A 37 -12.50 2.66 12.35
N ILE A 38 -11.27 2.29 12.68
CA ILE A 38 -10.55 1.18 12.04
C ILE A 38 -11.30 -0.13 12.23
N SER A 39 -11.83 -0.37 13.44
CA SER A 39 -12.66 -1.56 13.71
C SER A 39 -13.92 -1.58 12.85
N GLU A 40 -14.61 -0.45 12.70
CA GLU A 40 -15.81 -0.35 11.86
C GLU A 40 -15.49 -0.57 10.37
N LEU A 41 -14.37 -0.03 9.88
CA LEU A 41 -13.88 -0.25 8.52
C LEU A 41 -13.52 -1.72 8.28
N ARG A 42 -12.78 -2.34 9.20
CA ARG A 42 -12.39 -3.76 9.14
C ARG A 42 -13.59 -4.69 9.15
N ASN A 43 -14.58 -4.44 10.01
CA ASN A 43 -15.80 -5.23 10.11
C ASN A 43 -16.63 -5.21 8.80
N ASN A 44 -16.46 -4.17 7.98
CA ASN A 44 -17.09 -4.06 6.67
C ASN A 44 -16.12 -4.38 5.53
N HIS A 45 -14.93 -4.92 5.80
CA HIS A 45 -13.92 -5.19 4.76
C HIS A 45 -13.65 -3.97 3.85
N ILE A 46 -13.66 -2.76 4.44
CA ILE A 46 -13.43 -1.53 3.71
C ILE A 46 -11.93 -1.23 3.67
N PHE A 47 -11.39 -1.03 2.47
CA PHE A 47 -10.01 -0.62 2.27
C PHE A 47 -9.91 0.89 2.12
N VAL A 48 -8.98 1.53 2.84
CA VAL A 48 -8.78 2.99 2.80
C VAL A 48 -7.44 3.33 2.17
N TYR A 49 -7.50 4.00 1.03
CA TYR A 49 -6.35 4.44 0.26
C TYR A 49 -6.19 5.95 0.38
N ILE A 50 -5.00 6.41 0.72
CA ILE A 50 -4.75 7.84 0.96
C ILE A 50 -3.55 8.31 0.15
N VAL A 51 -3.73 9.39 -0.58
CA VAL A 51 -2.65 10.13 -1.25
C VAL A 51 -2.61 11.53 -0.67
N ALA A 52 -1.56 11.81 0.09
CA ALA A 52 -1.36 13.04 0.83
C ALA A 52 -0.22 13.87 0.23
N HIS A 53 -0.41 15.19 0.18
CA HIS A 53 0.62 16.09 -0.29
C HIS A 53 1.72 16.24 0.76
N SER A 54 2.98 16.01 0.39
CA SER A 54 4.14 16.06 1.31
C SER A 54 4.36 17.43 1.97
N SER A 55 4.10 18.53 1.27
CA SER A 55 3.94 19.89 1.83
C SER A 55 2.46 20.21 2.14
N PRO A 56 1.96 19.94 3.37
CA PRO A 56 0.56 20.17 3.70
C PRO A 56 0.23 21.66 3.77
N SER A 57 -1.02 22.01 3.46
CA SER A 57 -1.60 23.35 3.69
C SER A 57 -1.90 23.65 5.17
N GLY A 58 -1.72 22.65 6.04
CA GLY A 58 -1.97 22.70 7.47
C GLY A 58 -2.15 21.30 8.04
N GLY A 59 -2.34 21.17 9.35
CA GLY A 59 -2.34 19.87 10.01
C GLY A 59 -0.97 19.46 10.51
N THR A 60 -0.95 18.60 11.53
CA THR A 60 0.26 18.20 12.25
C THR A 60 0.39 16.70 12.42
N ASN A 61 -0.64 15.92 12.07
CA ASN A 61 -0.67 14.48 12.32
C ASN A 61 -0.80 13.67 11.00
N PRO A 62 0.29 13.51 10.23
CA PRO A 62 0.29 12.62 9.06
C PRO A 62 0.14 11.14 9.46
N SER A 63 0.60 10.76 10.66
CA SER A 63 0.55 9.37 11.14
C SER A 63 -0.86 8.82 11.26
N ALA A 64 -1.85 9.66 11.56
CA ALA A 64 -3.26 9.27 11.59
C ALA A 64 -3.78 8.74 10.25
N MET A 65 -3.35 9.34 9.14
CA MET A 65 -3.74 8.88 7.80
C MET A 65 -3.09 7.52 7.48
N PHE A 66 -1.81 7.40 7.81
CA PHE A 66 -1.09 6.13 7.67
C PHE A 66 -1.72 5.03 8.53
N GLU A 67 -2.07 5.32 9.78
CA GLU A 67 -2.65 4.33 10.68
C GLU A 67 -3.98 3.78 10.14
N VAL A 68 -4.88 4.65 9.68
CA VAL A 68 -6.17 4.22 9.12
C VAL A 68 -5.98 3.35 7.87
N SER A 69 -5.14 3.78 6.94
CA SER A 69 -4.93 3.07 5.67
C SER A 69 -4.18 1.74 5.87
N SER A 70 -3.06 1.75 6.59
CA SER A 70 -2.24 0.55 6.83
C SER A 70 -3.00 -0.52 7.60
N LYS A 71 -3.82 -0.14 8.58
CA LYS A 71 -4.65 -1.08 9.34
C LYS A 71 -5.90 -1.53 8.58
N THR A 72 -6.21 -0.97 7.42
CA THR A 72 -7.35 -1.41 6.60
C THR A 72 -6.92 -2.04 5.29
N ASN A 73 -5.70 -2.59 5.22
CA ASN A 73 -5.09 -3.18 4.02
C ASN A 73 -5.02 -2.22 2.83
N GLY A 74 -5.17 -0.92 3.07
CA GLY A 74 -4.94 0.11 2.08
C GLY A 74 -3.47 0.51 2.01
N PHE A 75 -3.24 1.74 1.56
CA PHE A 75 -1.92 2.36 1.52
C PHE A 75 -1.99 3.85 1.83
N CYS A 76 -0.89 4.41 2.34
CA CYS A 76 -0.69 5.85 2.46
C CYS A 76 0.53 6.30 1.66
N ILE A 77 0.31 7.18 0.69
CA ILE A 77 1.39 7.78 -0.09
C ILE A 77 1.51 9.25 0.29
N PHE A 78 2.73 9.69 0.59
CA PHE A 78 3.06 11.09 0.75
C PHE A 78 3.95 11.53 -0.40
N GLY A 79 3.61 12.62 -1.09
CA GLY A 79 4.46 13.15 -2.15
C GLY A 79 3.97 14.48 -2.71
N PRO A 80 4.73 15.15 -3.58
CA PRO A 80 4.27 16.39 -4.19
C PRO A 80 3.12 16.09 -5.16
N ILE A 81 1.92 16.59 -4.86
CA ILE A 81 0.77 16.47 -5.76
C ILE A 81 0.75 17.71 -6.64
N PHE A 82 1.42 17.65 -7.79
CA PHE A 82 1.37 18.70 -8.80
C PHE A 82 0.07 18.55 -9.61
N PHE A 83 -0.88 19.47 -9.41
CA PHE A 83 -2.09 19.55 -10.24
C PHE A 83 -1.89 20.36 -11.51
N LYS A 84 -0.72 21.01 -11.66
CA LYS A 84 -0.50 22.00 -12.73
C LYS A 84 -0.02 21.37 -14.04
N ASP A 85 0.65 20.22 -13.95
CA ASP A 85 1.02 19.41 -15.10
C ASP A 85 0.34 18.06 -14.95
N SER A 86 -0.29 17.56 -16.02
CA SER A 86 -0.94 16.25 -16.12
C SER A 86 0.03 15.06 -16.00
N SER A 87 1.14 15.26 -15.30
CA SER A 87 2.30 14.39 -15.13
C SER A 87 2.66 14.18 -13.66
N SER A 88 1.78 14.53 -12.69
CA SER A 88 1.98 14.03 -11.32
C SER A 88 1.80 12.51 -11.31
N GLU A 89 2.91 11.82 -11.57
CA GLU A 89 2.97 10.36 -11.67
C GLU A 89 2.36 9.70 -10.44
N ILE A 90 2.49 10.29 -9.25
CA ILE A 90 1.89 9.76 -8.02
C ILE A 90 0.37 9.68 -8.11
N TYR A 91 -0.31 10.73 -8.60
CA TYR A 91 -1.76 10.74 -8.70
C TYR A 91 -2.24 9.76 -9.77
N ILE A 92 -1.63 9.80 -10.96
CA ILE A 92 -1.97 8.90 -12.07
C ILE A 92 -1.71 7.44 -11.69
N SER A 93 -0.54 7.13 -11.13
CA SER A 93 -0.19 5.80 -10.66
C SER A 93 -1.14 5.35 -9.54
N SER A 94 -1.45 6.22 -8.57
CA SER A 94 -2.40 5.88 -7.49
C SER A 94 -3.78 5.50 -8.00
N ILE A 95 -4.29 6.16 -9.05
CA ILE A 95 -5.57 5.81 -9.67
C ILE A 95 -5.46 4.50 -10.45
N ALA A 96 -4.38 4.31 -11.21
CA ALA A 96 -4.13 3.05 -11.91
C ALA A 96 -4.12 1.86 -10.92
N PHE A 97 -3.70 2.06 -9.68
CA PHE A 97 -3.74 1.02 -8.64
C PHE A 97 -5.14 0.69 -8.15
N ILE A 98 -6.03 1.67 -7.99
CA ILE A 98 -7.43 1.42 -7.62
C ILE A 98 -8.17 0.66 -8.72
N GLN A 99 -7.71 0.78 -9.98
CA GLN A 99 -8.23 0.00 -11.10
C GLN A 99 -7.88 -1.51 -11.00
N HIS A 100 -7.04 -1.92 -10.04
CA HIS A 100 -6.73 -3.31 -9.74
C HIS A 100 -7.47 -3.72 -8.44
N PRO A 101 -8.75 -4.13 -8.53
CA PRO A 101 -9.62 -4.21 -7.37
C PRO A 101 -9.28 -5.38 -6.43
N TYR A 102 -8.48 -6.34 -6.87
CA TYR A 102 -8.26 -7.57 -6.13
C TYR A 102 -6.89 -7.60 -5.47
N GLN A 103 -6.86 -7.32 -4.17
CA GLN A 103 -5.64 -7.53 -3.39
C GLN A 103 -5.45 -9.03 -3.11
N VAL A 104 -4.26 -9.54 -3.41
CA VAL A 104 -3.94 -10.99 -3.33
C VAL A 104 -2.95 -11.31 -2.21
N ALA A 105 -2.17 -10.33 -1.76
CA ALA A 105 -1.30 -10.43 -0.61
C ALA A 105 -1.08 -9.05 0.03
N SER A 106 -0.93 -9.02 1.35
CA SER A 106 -0.61 -7.83 2.13
C SER A 106 0.31 -8.19 3.30
N LYS A 107 1.26 -7.30 3.61
CA LYS A 107 2.08 -7.36 4.82
C LYS A 107 2.50 -5.97 5.29
N ASN A 108 2.29 -5.65 6.56
CA ASN A 108 2.91 -4.50 7.23
C ASN A 108 4.16 -4.97 7.98
N VAL A 109 5.27 -4.25 7.83
CA VAL A 109 6.52 -4.56 8.51
C VAL A 109 7.07 -3.34 9.22
N ARG A 110 7.31 -3.46 10.53
CA ARG A 110 8.13 -2.50 11.29
C ARG A 110 9.59 -2.63 10.90
N VAL A 111 10.25 -1.50 10.62
CA VAL A 111 11.65 -1.46 10.18
C VAL A 111 12.49 -0.49 10.99
N THR A 112 13.74 -0.85 11.21
CA THR A 112 14.80 -0.01 11.78
C THR A 112 16.15 -0.55 11.32
N GLY A 113 17.14 0.32 11.09
CA GLY A 113 18.44 -0.09 10.54
C GLY A 113 18.30 -0.84 9.21
N SER A 114 19.16 -1.85 8.99
CA SER A 114 19.10 -2.70 7.80
C SER A 114 18.42 -4.04 8.10
N GLY A 115 17.70 -4.59 7.12
CA GLY A 115 17.06 -5.89 7.27
C GLY A 115 16.50 -6.46 5.98
N SER A 116 15.94 -7.66 6.10
CA SER A 116 15.29 -8.39 5.01
C SER A 116 13.94 -8.92 5.46
N GLN A 117 12.95 -8.84 4.58
CA GLN A 117 11.58 -9.29 4.83
C GLN A 117 11.03 -10.04 3.64
N SER A 118 10.29 -11.10 3.91
CA SER A 118 9.63 -11.88 2.86
C SER A 118 8.11 -11.92 3.02
N LEU A 119 7.42 -12.02 1.89
CA LEU A 119 5.98 -12.16 1.76
C LEU A 119 5.68 -13.23 0.70
N SER A 120 4.92 -14.27 1.09
CA SER A 120 4.34 -15.22 0.15
C SER A 120 3.21 -14.56 -0.63
N VAL A 121 3.27 -14.66 -1.96
CA VAL A 121 2.26 -14.17 -2.89
C VAL A 121 1.66 -15.38 -3.60
N LYS A 122 0.44 -15.76 -3.20
CA LYS A 122 -0.25 -16.88 -3.83
C LYS A 122 -0.98 -16.40 -5.06
N THR A 123 -0.75 -17.10 -6.16
CA THR A 123 -1.51 -16.90 -7.41
C THR A 123 -2.30 -18.17 -7.69
N TYR A 124 -3.33 -18.05 -8.51
CA TYR A 124 -4.27 -19.13 -8.71
C TYR A 124 -4.38 -19.44 -10.20
N SER A 125 -4.47 -20.72 -10.52
CA SER A 125 -4.55 -21.19 -11.90
C SER A 125 -5.75 -20.56 -12.60
N ARG A 126 -5.50 -19.85 -13.70
CA ARG A 126 -6.58 -19.39 -14.57
C ARG A 126 -7.17 -20.58 -15.33
N PRO A 127 -8.47 -20.57 -15.62
CA PRO A 127 -9.07 -21.51 -16.57
C PRO A 127 -8.48 -21.38 -18.00
N ILE A 128 -7.78 -20.28 -18.30
CA ILE A 128 -7.30 -19.93 -19.63
C ILE A 128 -5.78 -20.21 -19.72
N PRO A 129 -5.31 -21.11 -20.61
CA PRO A 129 -3.93 -21.61 -20.61
C PRO A 129 -2.84 -20.63 -21.09
N TYR A 130 -3.20 -19.46 -21.66
CA TYR A 130 -2.26 -18.67 -22.48
C TYR A 130 -2.11 -17.20 -22.08
N THR A 131 -2.53 -16.82 -20.88
CA THR A 131 -2.36 -15.44 -20.40
C THR A 131 -1.37 -15.41 -19.24
N THR A 132 -0.23 -14.75 -19.45
CA THR A 132 0.61 -14.25 -18.36
C THR A 132 -0.23 -13.32 -17.49
N GLU A 133 -0.13 -13.44 -16.17
CA GLU A 133 -0.77 -12.51 -15.25
C GLU A 133 0.20 -11.39 -14.90
N GLN A 134 -0.33 -10.17 -14.81
CA GLN A 134 0.42 -9.01 -14.37
C GLN A 134 -0.03 -8.68 -12.96
N LEU A 135 0.82 -8.98 -11.98
CA LEU A 135 0.64 -8.46 -10.63
C LEU A 135 1.26 -7.07 -10.56
N ILE A 136 0.58 -6.19 -9.82
CA ILE A 136 1.15 -4.92 -9.39
C ILE A 136 1.67 -5.10 -7.97
N MET A 137 2.98 -4.88 -7.82
CA MET A 137 3.63 -4.83 -6.52
C MET A 137 3.66 -3.39 -6.03
N PHE A 138 3.21 -3.20 -4.80
CA PHE A 138 3.21 -1.92 -4.12
C PHE A 138 3.97 -2.04 -2.81
N ILE A 139 4.91 -1.13 -2.60
CA ILE A 139 5.62 -0.96 -1.35
C ILE A 139 5.58 0.52 -0.99
N THR A 140 4.83 0.91 0.04
CA THR A 140 4.98 2.25 0.62
C THR A 140 5.86 2.24 1.84
N PHE A 141 6.54 3.36 1.98
CA PHE A 141 7.31 3.72 3.15
C PHE A 141 6.52 4.66 4.05
N LEU A 142 6.50 4.35 5.34
CA LEU A 142 6.41 5.30 6.44
C LEU A 142 5.05 5.97 6.70
N GLY A 143 4.79 6.22 7.98
CA GLY A 143 3.69 7.06 8.44
C GLY A 143 3.93 8.56 8.36
N HIS A 144 4.86 9.00 7.52
CA HIS A 144 5.22 10.40 7.36
C HIS A 144 5.79 10.72 5.96
N PRO A 145 5.79 12.00 5.55
CA PRO A 145 6.47 12.43 4.33
C PRO A 145 7.95 12.06 4.30
N ARG A 146 8.48 11.89 3.09
CA ARG A 146 9.89 11.56 2.87
C ARG A 146 10.83 12.59 3.51
N ASP A 147 11.80 12.10 4.26
CA ASP A 147 12.77 12.91 5.00
C ASP A 147 14.20 12.32 4.99
N GLY A 148 14.47 11.40 4.06
CA GLY A 148 15.79 10.79 3.89
C GLY A 148 16.10 9.64 4.84
N SER A 149 15.14 9.20 5.67
CA SER A 149 15.31 8.06 6.58
C SER A 149 15.46 6.70 5.85
N VAL A 150 14.92 6.56 4.64
CA VAL A 150 15.13 5.39 3.78
C VAL A 150 16.37 5.61 2.92
N LYS A 151 17.37 4.73 3.06
CA LYS A 151 18.63 4.81 2.33
C LYS A 151 18.63 3.91 1.09
N SER A 152 18.14 2.68 1.23
CA SER A 152 18.04 1.74 0.12
C SER A 152 16.85 0.79 0.25
N LEU A 153 16.32 0.37 -0.90
CA LEU A 153 15.30 -0.67 -1.01
C LEU A 153 15.54 -1.49 -2.27
N ASN A 154 15.73 -2.79 -2.08
CA ASN A 154 15.88 -3.75 -3.17
C ASN A 154 14.86 -4.86 -2.98
N TYR A 155 14.36 -5.39 -4.09
CA TYR A 155 13.49 -6.54 -4.05
C TYR A 155 13.98 -7.67 -4.95
N ALA A 156 13.54 -8.87 -4.63
CA ALA A 156 13.60 -10.04 -5.49
C ALA A 156 12.31 -10.83 -5.33
N MET A 157 11.68 -11.19 -6.44
CA MET A 157 10.57 -12.10 -6.53
C MET A 157 11.05 -13.44 -7.06
N THR A 158 10.81 -14.52 -6.33
CA THR A 158 11.21 -15.87 -6.71
C THR A 158 10.00 -16.79 -6.88
N ASP A 159 10.06 -17.71 -7.85
CA ASP A 159 9.11 -18.81 -7.97
C ASP A 159 9.37 -19.91 -6.91
N PRO A 160 8.52 -20.96 -6.79
CA PRO A 160 8.72 -22.07 -5.85
C PRO A 160 10.01 -22.86 -6.05
N ASN A 161 10.60 -22.78 -7.23
CA ASN A 161 11.86 -23.46 -7.55
C ASN A 161 13.08 -22.58 -7.20
N GLY A 162 12.86 -21.40 -6.62
CA GLY A 162 13.90 -20.43 -6.29
C GLY A 162 14.41 -19.62 -7.48
N LYS A 163 13.77 -19.70 -8.65
CA LYS A 163 14.14 -18.88 -9.80
C LYS A 163 13.68 -17.45 -9.58
N VAL A 164 14.62 -16.49 -9.64
CA VAL A 164 14.29 -15.06 -9.63
C VAL A 164 13.57 -14.69 -10.93
N ILE A 165 12.36 -14.16 -10.82
CA ILE A 165 11.53 -13.73 -11.96
C ILE A 165 11.50 -12.21 -12.13
N ALA A 166 11.73 -11.47 -11.05
CA ALA A 166 11.87 -10.01 -11.06
C ALA A 166 12.76 -9.60 -9.90
N SER A 167 13.65 -8.63 -10.11
CA SER A 167 14.48 -8.08 -9.04
C SER A 167 15.04 -6.75 -9.45
N GLY A 168 15.31 -5.91 -8.47
CA GLY A 168 16.04 -4.67 -8.69
C GLY A 168 16.02 -3.77 -7.48
N PRO A 169 16.78 -2.68 -7.50
CA PRO A 169 16.46 -1.55 -6.66
C PRO A 169 15.07 -1.04 -7.07
N PHE A 170 14.26 -0.61 -6.10
CA PHE A 170 13.13 0.27 -6.47
C PHE A 170 13.75 1.56 -7.00
N GLN A 171 13.73 1.70 -8.34
CA GLN A 171 14.40 2.75 -9.12
C GLN A 171 14.15 4.11 -8.49
N PRO A 172 15.22 4.82 -8.16
CA PRO A 172 15.71 4.95 -6.80
C PRO A 172 14.65 5.61 -5.94
N VAL A 173 14.39 5.04 -4.77
CA VAL A 173 13.81 5.78 -3.63
C VAL A 173 14.42 7.19 -3.56
N LEU A 174 15.70 7.34 -3.91
CA LEU A 174 16.46 8.59 -4.00
C LEU A 174 16.01 9.64 -5.02
N GLN A 175 15.37 9.28 -6.14
CA GLN A 175 15.05 10.23 -7.23
C GLN A 175 13.64 10.84 -7.14
N ARG A 176 12.72 10.20 -6.40
CA ARG A 176 11.34 10.68 -6.24
C ARG A 176 11.13 11.33 -4.87
N ASN A 177 10.46 12.48 -4.80
CA ASN A 177 10.15 13.15 -3.53
C ASN A 177 8.89 12.59 -2.83
N ASP A 178 8.58 11.31 -3.07
CA ASP A 178 7.40 10.62 -2.55
C ASP A 178 7.76 9.33 -1.81
N THR A 179 6.77 8.72 -1.16
CA THR A 179 6.93 7.47 -0.40
C THR A 179 6.51 6.22 -1.19
N LEU A 180 6.15 6.37 -2.47
CA LEU A 180 5.66 5.29 -3.30
C LEU A 180 6.83 4.54 -3.95
N CYS A 181 6.90 3.23 -3.71
CA CYS A 181 7.76 2.32 -4.48
C CYS A 181 6.88 1.26 -5.13
N TYR A 182 7.00 1.08 -6.44
CA TYR A 182 6.19 0.12 -7.17
C TYR A 182 6.98 -0.53 -8.29
N GLU A 183 6.55 -1.71 -8.70
CA GLU A 183 7.00 -2.39 -9.91
C GLU A 183 5.77 -2.82 -10.71
N ILE A 184 5.74 -2.48 -12.01
CA ILE A 184 4.68 -2.87 -12.93
C ILE A 184 5.28 -3.24 -14.30
N PRO A 185 4.89 -4.37 -14.91
CA PRO A 185 4.18 -5.51 -14.32
C PRO A 185 5.16 -6.55 -13.76
N VAL A 186 4.84 -7.19 -12.63
CA VAL A 186 5.48 -8.47 -12.27
C VAL A 186 4.72 -9.57 -12.99
N VAL A 187 5.33 -10.11 -14.05
CA VAL A 187 4.75 -11.20 -14.83
C VAL A 187 4.85 -12.50 -14.04
N VAL A 188 3.70 -13.03 -13.64
CA VAL A 188 3.55 -14.32 -12.99
C VAL A 188 2.83 -15.29 -13.94
N ASN A 189 3.18 -16.57 -13.82
CA ASN A 189 2.56 -17.66 -14.56
C ASN A 189 1.61 -18.43 -13.64
N ASN A 190 0.99 -19.50 -14.12
CA ASN A 190 0.11 -20.41 -13.38
C ASN A 190 0.84 -21.21 -12.25
N ILE A 191 1.67 -20.54 -11.46
CA ILE A 191 2.48 -21.09 -10.38
C ILE A 191 1.88 -20.64 -9.05
N ILE A 192 1.63 -21.59 -8.16
CA ILE A 192 0.76 -21.43 -7.00
C ILE A 192 1.30 -20.42 -5.97
N GLU A 193 2.62 -20.25 -5.86
CA GLU A 193 3.21 -19.40 -4.82
C GLU A 193 4.52 -18.75 -5.25
N TYR A 194 4.62 -17.43 -5.13
CA TYR A 194 5.86 -16.68 -5.30
C TYR A 194 6.30 -16.12 -3.95
N THR A 195 7.60 -15.84 -3.80
CA THR A 195 8.12 -15.16 -2.61
C THR A 195 8.69 -13.81 -3.01
N LEU A 196 8.09 -12.73 -2.52
CA LEU A 196 8.72 -11.42 -2.53
C LEU A 196 9.70 -11.37 -1.36
N THR A 197 10.94 -10.98 -1.62
CA THR A 197 11.93 -10.61 -0.61
C THR A 197 12.31 -9.16 -0.81
N VAL A 198 12.30 -8.39 0.28
CA VAL A 198 12.59 -6.96 0.34
C VAL A 198 13.74 -6.74 1.29
N ASN A 199 14.86 -6.24 0.76
CA ASN A 199 16.02 -5.84 1.53
C ASN A 199 16.01 -4.32 1.67
N TYR A 200 16.04 -3.82 2.91
CA TYR A 200 15.95 -2.40 3.20
C TYR A 200 17.14 -1.92 4.03
N GLU A 201 17.45 -0.64 3.87
CA GLU A 201 18.29 0.13 4.77
C GLU A 201 17.53 1.38 5.19
N TYR A 202 17.26 1.44 6.49
CA TYR A 202 16.54 2.51 7.16
C TYR A 202 17.42 3.11 8.26
N GLU A 203 17.10 4.34 8.67
CA GLU A 203 17.76 5.03 9.76
C GLU A 203 17.78 4.15 11.03
N LYS A 204 18.96 4.02 11.66
CA LYS A 204 19.23 3.01 12.71
C LYS A 204 18.50 3.27 14.02
N ASP A 205 18.20 4.53 14.31
CA ASP A 205 17.59 4.95 15.58
C ASP A 205 16.16 5.50 15.40
N ARG A 206 15.53 5.12 14.30
CA ARG A 206 14.16 5.49 13.98
C ARG A 206 13.35 4.26 13.63
N GLU A 207 12.09 4.29 14.04
CA GLU A 207 11.12 3.31 13.62
C GLU A 207 10.39 3.78 12.36
N GLY A 208 10.33 2.89 11.37
CA GLY A 208 9.56 3.05 10.16
C GLY A 208 8.63 1.86 9.92
N TYR A 209 7.85 1.95 8.83
CA TYR A 209 6.97 0.89 8.39
C TYR A 209 7.10 0.69 6.87
N LEU A 210 7.05 -0.57 6.43
CA LEU A 210 6.87 -0.98 5.04
C LEU A 210 5.46 -1.56 4.88
N GLU A 211 4.69 -1.03 3.94
CA GLU A 211 3.42 -1.62 3.53
C GLU A 211 3.63 -2.37 2.21
N LEU A 212 3.70 -3.70 2.27
CA LEU A 212 3.78 -4.56 1.09
C LEU A 212 2.35 -4.92 0.67
N ARG A 213 1.97 -4.64 -0.57
CA ARG A 213 0.66 -4.99 -1.14
C ARG A 213 0.83 -5.53 -2.55
N PHE A 214 0.05 -6.55 -2.89
CA PHE A 214 -0.06 -7.09 -4.24
C PHE A 214 -1.49 -7.01 -4.72
N TYR A 215 -1.65 -6.47 -5.92
CA TYR A 215 -2.94 -6.39 -6.58
C TYR A 215 -2.92 -7.16 -7.89
N SER A 216 -4.03 -7.81 -8.19
CA SER A 216 -4.34 -8.39 -9.48
C SER A 216 -5.49 -7.61 -10.13
N TYR A 217 -5.40 -7.48 -11.45
CA TYR A 217 -6.50 -6.97 -12.27
C TYR A 217 -7.59 -8.03 -12.47
N ASP A 218 -7.18 -9.28 -12.64
CA ASP A 218 -8.04 -10.37 -13.13
C ASP A 218 -8.47 -11.34 -12.02
N TYR A 219 -7.63 -11.49 -10.99
CA TYR A 219 -7.76 -12.58 -10.04
C TYR A 219 -8.39 -12.15 -8.71
N LYS A 220 -9.59 -12.67 -8.43
CA LYS A 220 -10.27 -12.51 -7.15
C LYS A 220 -9.99 -13.69 -6.22
N ILE A 221 -9.39 -13.41 -5.06
CA ILE A 221 -9.38 -14.36 -3.94
C ILE A 221 -10.79 -14.57 -3.38
N GLY A 222 -11.13 -15.83 -3.04
CA GLY A 222 -12.44 -16.21 -2.52
C GLY A 222 -12.70 -15.81 -1.06
N TYR A 223 -11.79 -15.05 -0.44
CA TYR A 223 -11.83 -14.64 0.95
C TYR A 223 -11.23 -13.23 1.10
N TRP A 224 -11.55 -12.55 2.20
CA TRP A 224 -10.91 -11.27 2.53
C TRP A 224 -9.54 -11.52 3.15
N LEU A 225 -8.51 -10.79 2.70
CA LEU A 225 -7.20 -10.86 3.34
C LEU A 225 -7.31 -10.49 4.82
N PRO A 226 -6.55 -11.16 5.70
CA PRO A 226 -6.46 -10.75 7.09
C PRO A 226 -5.91 -9.33 7.17
N PHE A 227 -6.34 -8.58 8.18
CA PHE A 227 -5.76 -7.28 8.49
C PHE A 227 -4.55 -7.47 9.38
N ASP A 228 -3.42 -6.88 8.99
CA ASP A 228 -2.24 -6.85 9.85
C ASP A 228 -2.47 -5.89 11.03
N ASN A 229 -1.89 -6.22 12.19
CA ASN A 229 -1.95 -5.38 13.38
C ASN A 229 -0.74 -4.45 13.50
#